data_AF-A0A9W9LS13-F1
#
_entry.id   AF-A0A9W9LS13-F1
#
_cell.length_a   1.000
_cell.length_b   1.000
_cell.length_c   1.000
_cell.angle_alpha   90.00
_cell.angle_beta   90.00
_cell.angle_gamma   90.00
#
_symmetry.space_group_name_H-M   'P 1'
#
loop_
_entity.id
_entity.type
_entity.pdbx_description
1 polymer ?
#
loop_
_entity_poly.entity_id
_entity_poly.type
_entity_poly.pdbx_seq_one_letter_code
_entity_poly.pdbx_strand_id
1 'polypeptide(L)'
;MSNQACIRCRKQKRKCDKILPRCSLCKRLEKSCCYNLPAELPRLLPFPDGNDLTLFNLQHTLEAQVSSVVGNGKQLEDATTLYFQTVHTWFPMVAEDAHRTRLSLARVDTSPPPSDLSLLVLCMALVCKQPVGGELPSSTRSLYASLKSFGALLEAMGVNTLEMLQIRALLTVFEIGHGLYPVACISAAANASAAVALGINATEEKLYGRFQGPQRAKEARDTWHGIITTQRYTFLESGQIPYIPPYSLPGIGDSKKVSV
;
A
#
# COMPACT_ATOMS: atom_id res chain seq x y z
N MET A 1 -12.56 8.10 -14.33
CA MET A 1 -14.00 7.79 -14.20
C MET A 1 -14.16 6.28 -14.00
N SER A 2 -15.02 5.84 -13.10
CA SER A 2 -15.31 4.42 -12.87
C SER A 2 -16.11 3.83 -14.04
N ASN A 3 -15.88 2.55 -14.34
CA ASN A 3 -16.65 1.83 -15.36
C ASN A 3 -18.07 1.48 -14.90
N GLN A 4 -18.35 1.50 -13.60
CA GLN A 4 -19.63 1.07 -13.02
C GLN A 4 -20.29 2.21 -12.23
N ALA A 5 -21.62 2.16 -12.14
CA ALA A 5 -22.34 3.03 -11.21
C ALA A 5 -22.02 2.62 -9.76
N CYS A 6 -21.87 3.58 -8.84
CA CYS A 6 -21.63 3.26 -7.44
C CYS A 6 -22.80 2.45 -6.83
N ILE A 7 -22.52 1.68 -5.76
CA ILE A 7 -23.47 0.76 -5.11
C ILE A 7 -24.78 1.47 -4.76
N ARG A 8 -24.71 2.68 -4.19
CA ARG A 8 -25.89 3.46 -3.83
C ARG A 8 -26.72 3.86 -5.05
N CYS A 9 -26.10 4.40 -6.10
CA CYS A 9 -26.80 4.80 -7.30
C CYS A 9 -27.40 3.59 -8.04
N ARG A 10 -26.69 2.46 -8.06
CA ARG A 10 -27.19 1.19 -8.60
C ARG A 10 -28.41 0.70 -7.82
N LYS A 11 -28.35 0.64 -6.48
CA LYS A 11 -29.46 0.20 -5.61
C LYS A 11 -30.68 1.10 -5.72
N GLN A 12 -30.46 2.41 -5.83
CA GLN A 12 -31.52 3.43 -5.93
C GLN A 12 -31.99 3.66 -7.38
N LYS A 13 -31.45 2.93 -8.37
CA LYS A 13 -31.72 3.10 -9.80
C LYS A 13 -31.60 4.56 -10.27
N ARG A 14 -30.61 5.31 -9.76
CA ARG A 14 -30.34 6.71 -10.11
C ARG A 14 -29.17 6.82 -11.10
N LYS A 15 -29.17 7.86 -11.93
CA LYS A 15 -28.05 8.19 -12.84
C LYS A 15 -26.78 8.48 -12.02
N CYS A 16 -25.71 7.75 -12.30
CA CYS A 16 -24.38 7.91 -11.71
C CYS A 16 -23.44 8.45 -12.79
N ASP A 17 -22.79 9.58 -12.53
CA ASP A 17 -21.76 10.15 -13.40
C ASP A 17 -20.42 9.40 -13.34
N LYS A 18 -20.30 8.47 -12.38
CA LYS A 18 -19.15 7.57 -12.22
C LYS A 18 -17.84 8.29 -11.90
N ILE A 19 -17.92 9.52 -11.37
CA ILE A 19 -16.74 10.25 -10.89
C ILE A 19 -16.21 9.60 -9.60
N LEU A 20 -14.90 9.41 -9.52
CA LEU A 20 -14.19 8.95 -8.32
C LEU A 20 -13.68 10.17 -7.53
N PRO A 21 -13.59 10.10 -6.19
CA PRO A 21 -13.98 9.00 -5.30
C PRO A 21 -15.50 8.94 -5.02
N ARG A 22 -16.23 10.03 -5.23
CA ARG A 22 -17.69 10.13 -5.03
C ARG A 22 -18.36 10.66 -6.30
N CYS A 23 -19.43 10.01 -6.76
CA CYS A 23 -20.26 10.57 -7.83
C CYS A 23 -20.85 11.92 -7.39
N SER A 24 -21.12 12.82 -8.34
CA SER A 24 -21.70 14.13 -8.04
C SER A 24 -23.03 14.00 -7.31
N LEU A 25 -23.82 12.95 -7.60
CA LEU A 25 -25.08 12.70 -6.91
C LEU A 25 -24.88 12.37 -5.43
N CYS A 26 -23.97 11.46 -5.10
CA CYS A 26 -23.70 11.09 -3.71
C CYS A 26 -22.95 12.19 -2.96
N LYS A 27 -22.11 12.97 -3.65
CA LYS A 27 -21.45 14.16 -3.11
C LYS A 27 -22.50 15.21 -2.69
N ARG A 28 -23.41 15.58 -3.60
CA ARG A 28 -24.48 16.57 -3.33
C ARG A 28 -25.44 16.12 -2.22
N LEU A 29 -25.73 14.83 -2.14
CA LEU A 29 -26.65 14.28 -1.13
C LEU A 29 -25.96 13.97 0.21
N GLU A 30 -24.66 14.26 0.33
CA GLU A 30 -23.85 13.96 1.51
C GLU A 30 -23.98 12.52 2.01
N LYS A 31 -24.14 11.54 1.11
CA LYS A 31 -24.12 10.12 1.50
C LYS A 31 -22.91 9.38 0.97
N SER A 32 -22.63 8.25 1.61
CA SER A 32 -21.58 7.32 1.21
C SER A 32 -21.71 6.90 -0.25
N CYS A 33 -20.57 6.89 -0.95
CA CYS A 33 -20.44 6.53 -2.35
C CYS A 33 -19.34 5.48 -2.49
N CYS A 34 -19.72 4.23 -2.72
CA CYS A 34 -18.77 3.12 -2.84
C CYS A 34 -18.88 2.53 -4.25
N TYR A 35 -17.75 2.37 -4.95
CA TYR A 35 -17.75 1.95 -6.36
C TYR A 35 -17.57 0.45 -6.62
N ASN A 36 -17.19 -0.35 -5.62
CA ASN A 36 -17.42 -1.80 -5.52
C ASN A 36 -16.56 -2.35 -4.36
N LEU A 37 -17.10 -3.31 -3.63
CA LEU A 37 -16.45 -4.56 -3.24
C LEU A 37 -17.57 -5.62 -3.21
N PRO A 38 -17.31 -6.89 -3.56
CA PRO A 38 -18.31 -7.96 -3.49
C PRO A 38 -19.05 -7.97 -2.14
N ALA A 39 -20.36 -8.24 -2.18
CA ALA A 39 -21.26 -8.18 -1.02
C ALA A 39 -21.13 -9.37 -0.06
N GLU A 40 -20.32 -10.37 -0.38
CA GLU A 40 -19.90 -11.38 0.59
C GLU A 40 -18.71 -10.84 1.37
N LEU A 41 -18.73 -10.99 2.70
CA LEU A 41 -17.55 -10.80 3.53
C LEU A 41 -16.36 -11.49 2.83
N PRO A 42 -15.26 -10.77 2.51
CA PRO A 42 -14.10 -11.40 1.91
C PRO A 42 -13.70 -12.59 2.78
N ARG A 43 -13.71 -13.80 2.19
CA ARG A 43 -13.29 -15.00 2.91
C ARG A 43 -11.78 -14.90 3.02
N LEU A 44 -11.30 -14.50 4.20
CA LEU A 44 -9.88 -14.55 4.50
C LEU A 44 -9.47 -16.02 4.51
N LEU A 45 -8.69 -16.41 3.51
CA LEU A 45 -8.07 -17.73 3.47
C LEU A 45 -7.08 -17.89 4.64
N PRO A 46 -6.96 -19.11 5.20
CA PRO A 46 -6.02 -19.38 6.28
C PRO A 46 -4.58 -19.23 5.81
N PHE A 47 -3.67 -19.06 6.77
CA PHE A 47 -2.24 -19.15 6.49
C PHE A 47 -1.85 -20.62 6.27
N PRO A 48 -0.85 -20.89 5.41
CA PRO A 48 -0.27 -22.23 5.32
C PRO A 48 0.28 -22.67 6.68
N ASP A 49 0.10 -23.95 7.01
CA ASP A 49 0.66 -24.55 8.22
C ASP A 49 2.20 -24.66 8.13
N GLY A 50 2.87 -24.93 9.26
CA GLY A 50 4.33 -24.81 9.38
C GLY A 50 5.13 -25.55 8.29
N ASN A 51 4.75 -26.79 7.95
CA ASN A 51 5.46 -27.56 6.92
C ASN A 51 5.20 -27.04 5.48
N ASP A 52 4.09 -26.32 5.28
CA ASP A 52 3.68 -25.75 4.00
C ASP A 52 4.02 -24.26 3.88
N LEU A 53 4.71 -23.68 4.87
CA LEU A 53 5.07 -22.26 4.89
C LEU A 53 6.27 -21.99 3.96
N THR A 54 6.02 -22.05 2.66
CA THR A 54 6.97 -21.76 1.59
C THR A 54 6.57 -20.50 0.82
N LEU A 55 7.53 -19.83 0.17
CA LEU A 55 7.23 -18.64 -0.64
C LEU A 55 6.26 -18.98 -1.77
N PHE A 56 6.38 -20.17 -2.35
CA PHE A 56 5.51 -20.67 -3.41
C PHE A 56 4.06 -20.86 -2.92
N ASN A 57 3.86 -21.49 -1.76
CA ASN A 57 2.52 -21.66 -1.20
C ASN A 57 1.90 -20.31 -0.79
N LEU A 58 2.72 -19.36 -0.35
CA LEU A 58 2.27 -17.99 -0.10
C LEU A 58 1.86 -17.25 -1.37
N GLN A 59 2.56 -17.45 -2.50
CA GLN A 59 2.17 -16.85 -3.79
C GLN A 59 0.75 -17.29 -4.17
N HIS A 60 0.48 -18.59 -4.14
CA HIS A 60 -0.84 -19.15 -4.41
C HIS A 60 -1.91 -18.67 -3.41
N THR A 61 -1.57 -18.65 -2.13
CA THR A 61 -2.50 -18.19 -1.09
C THR A 61 -2.87 -16.72 -1.33
N LEU A 62 -1.88 -15.85 -1.58
CA LEU A 62 -2.10 -14.42 -1.80
C LEU A 62 -2.85 -14.15 -3.11
N GLU A 63 -2.59 -14.91 -4.17
CA GLU A 63 -3.35 -14.81 -5.42
C GLU A 63 -4.84 -15.16 -5.20
N ALA A 64 -5.11 -16.23 -4.46
CA ALA A 64 -6.47 -16.61 -4.11
C ALA A 64 -7.13 -15.55 -3.20
N GLN A 65 -6.38 -14.93 -2.29
CA GLN A 65 -6.86 -13.79 -1.49
C GLN A 65 -7.19 -12.58 -2.35
N VAL A 66 -6.36 -12.24 -3.35
CA VAL A 66 -6.66 -11.16 -4.33
C VAL A 66 -7.98 -11.46 -5.03
N SER A 67 -8.16 -12.69 -5.49
CA SER A 67 -9.40 -13.12 -6.14
C SER A 67 -10.62 -13.02 -5.23
N SER A 68 -10.49 -13.32 -3.93
CA SER A 68 -11.58 -13.21 -2.95
C SER A 68 -11.91 -11.76 -2.57
N VAL A 69 -10.89 -10.95 -2.30
CA VAL A 69 -11.04 -9.58 -1.76
C VAL A 69 -11.33 -8.57 -2.86
N VAL A 70 -10.61 -8.65 -3.98
CA VAL A 70 -10.65 -7.68 -5.06
C VAL A 70 -11.49 -8.19 -6.23
N GLY A 71 -11.38 -9.48 -6.53
CA GLY A 71 -11.93 -10.10 -7.74
C GLY A 71 -10.91 -10.23 -8.85
N ASN A 72 -11.36 -10.63 -10.03
CA ASN A 72 -10.50 -10.97 -11.17
C ASN A 72 -10.76 -10.06 -12.39
N GLY A 73 -9.81 -10.07 -13.34
CA GLY A 73 -9.87 -9.31 -14.59
C GLY A 73 -10.19 -7.83 -14.39
N LYS A 74 -11.40 -7.42 -14.79
CA LYS A 74 -11.86 -6.03 -14.72
C LYS A 74 -11.99 -5.49 -13.30
N GLN A 75 -12.38 -6.32 -12.32
CA GLN A 75 -12.54 -5.86 -10.93
C GLN A 75 -11.19 -5.45 -10.33
N LEU A 76 -10.15 -6.22 -10.65
CA LEU A 76 -8.78 -5.93 -10.27
C LEU A 76 -8.28 -4.63 -10.94
N GLU A 77 -8.53 -4.42 -12.23
CA GLU A 77 -8.21 -3.16 -12.91
C GLU A 77 -8.95 -1.95 -12.32
N ASP A 78 -10.24 -2.09 -12.03
CA ASP A 78 -11.07 -1.03 -11.45
C ASP A 78 -10.54 -0.66 -10.04
N ALA A 79 -10.08 -1.64 -9.26
CA ALA A 79 -9.49 -1.42 -7.92
C ALA A 79 -8.12 -0.73 -7.99
N THR A 80 -7.23 -1.17 -8.87
CA THR A 80 -5.93 -0.52 -9.09
C THR A 80 -6.12 0.92 -9.59
N THR A 81 -7.06 1.12 -10.51
CA THR A 81 -7.40 2.47 -11.00
C THR A 81 -7.96 3.38 -9.90
N LEU A 82 -8.76 2.83 -8.98
CA LEU A 82 -9.27 3.57 -7.83
C LEU A 82 -8.12 4.05 -6.94
N TYR A 83 -7.12 3.22 -6.68
CA TYR A 83 -5.95 3.60 -5.90
C TYR A 83 -5.18 4.76 -6.54
N PHE A 84 -4.86 4.65 -7.84
CA PHE A 84 -4.12 5.69 -8.55
C PHE A 84 -4.87 7.02 -8.68
N GLN A 85 -6.20 6.98 -8.72
CA GLN A 85 -7.05 8.18 -8.77
C GLN A 85 -7.37 8.77 -7.38
N THR A 86 -6.97 8.11 -6.28
CA THR A 86 -7.30 8.56 -4.93
C THR A 86 -6.06 8.65 -4.05
N VAL A 87 -5.63 7.55 -3.43
CA VAL A 87 -4.51 7.51 -2.48
C VAL A 87 -3.20 8.00 -3.12
N HIS A 88 -2.91 7.55 -4.33
CA HIS A 88 -1.68 7.94 -5.03
C HIS A 88 -1.56 9.46 -5.24
N THR A 89 -2.66 10.19 -5.36
CA THR A 89 -2.66 11.65 -5.61
C THR A 89 -2.04 12.47 -4.47
N TRP A 90 -2.08 11.96 -3.24
CA TRP A 90 -1.50 12.60 -2.07
C TRP A 90 -0.42 11.76 -1.39
N PHE A 91 -0.28 10.49 -1.78
CA PHE A 91 0.77 9.58 -1.31
C PHE A 91 1.41 8.80 -2.48
N PRO A 92 2.14 9.48 -3.38
CA PRO A 92 2.69 8.86 -4.57
C PRO A 92 3.96 8.06 -4.24
N MET A 93 3.82 6.75 -4.10
CA MET A 93 4.95 5.84 -3.83
C MET A 93 5.15 4.72 -4.85
N VAL A 94 4.11 4.41 -5.61
CA VAL A 94 4.10 3.31 -6.59
C VAL A 94 4.03 3.91 -7.98
N ALA A 95 4.90 3.48 -8.89
CA ALA A 95 4.87 3.94 -10.27
C ALA A 95 3.72 3.27 -11.03
N GLU A 96 2.73 4.05 -11.50
CA GLU A 96 1.51 3.51 -12.13
C GLU A 96 1.80 2.63 -13.34
N ASP A 97 2.57 3.14 -14.31
CA ASP A 97 2.86 2.40 -15.54
C ASP A 97 3.63 1.10 -15.27
N ALA A 98 4.66 1.17 -14.42
CA ALA A 98 5.46 0.00 -14.05
C ALA A 98 4.62 -1.06 -13.31
N HIS A 99 3.74 -0.62 -12.40
CA HIS A 99 2.82 -1.50 -11.69
C HIS A 99 1.81 -2.16 -12.65
N ARG A 100 1.20 -1.38 -13.56
CA ARG A 100 0.27 -1.89 -14.57
C ARG A 100 0.94 -2.90 -15.50
N THR A 101 2.16 -2.64 -15.95
CA THR A 101 2.93 -3.60 -16.77
C THR A 101 3.24 -4.89 -16.02
N ARG A 102 3.65 -4.82 -14.75
CA ARG A 102 3.91 -6.03 -13.96
C ARG A 102 2.64 -6.84 -13.72
N LEU A 103 1.53 -6.16 -13.45
CA LEU A 103 0.23 -6.80 -13.24
C LEU A 103 -0.28 -7.45 -14.53
N SER A 104 -0.07 -6.83 -15.69
CA SER A 104 -0.46 -7.43 -16.98
C SER A 104 0.38 -8.65 -17.33
N LEU A 105 1.70 -8.61 -17.09
CA LEU A 105 2.59 -9.75 -17.31
C LEU A 105 2.21 -10.93 -16.41
N ALA A 106 1.97 -10.68 -15.12
CA ALA A 106 1.59 -11.73 -14.18
C ALA A 106 0.21 -12.37 -14.46
N ARG A 107 -0.62 -11.76 -15.31
CA ARG A 107 -1.90 -12.36 -15.74
C ARG A 107 -1.78 -13.27 -16.95
N VAL A 108 -0.73 -13.07 -17.76
CA VAL A 108 -0.48 -13.90 -18.94
C VAL A 108 0.30 -15.15 -18.56
N ASP A 109 1.10 -15.06 -17.50
CA ASP A 109 1.81 -16.18 -16.92
C ASP A 109 0.83 -17.21 -16.32
N THR A 110 1.15 -18.50 -16.43
CA THR A 110 0.41 -19.58 -15.78
C THR A 110 0.85 -19.80 -14.34
N SER A 111 1.97 -19.20 -13.95
CA SER A 111 2.47 -19.21 -12.58
C SER A 111 1.84 -18.08 -11.73
N PRO A 112 1.68 -18.30 -10.41
CA PRO A 112 1.10 -17.29 -9.54
C PRO A 112 2.00 -16.03 -9.47
N PRO A 113 1.42 -14.83 -9.35
CA PRO A 113 2.18 -13.60 -9.17
C PRO A 113 3.08 -13.65 -7.92
N PRO A 114 4.21 -12.90 -7.92
CA PRO A 114 5.03 -12.71 -6.73
C PRO A 114 4.20 -12.26 -5.52
N SER A 115 4.50 -12.83 -4.34
CA SER A 115 3.76 -12.60 -3.11
C SER A 115 3.66 -11.11 -2.75
N ASP A 116 4.74 -10.36 -2.93
CA ASP A 116 4.79 -8.92 -2.66
C ASP A 116 3.94 -8.09 -3.64
N LEU A 117 3.86 -8.48 -4.91
CA LEU A 117 2.93 -7.86 -5.87
C LEU A 117 1.47 -8.10 -5.45
N SER A 118 1.10 -9.32 -5.11
CA SER A 118 -0.26 -9.67 -4.67
C SER A 118 -0.64 -8.96 -3.36
N LEU A 119 0.28 -8.94 -2.40
CA LEU A 119 0.07 -8.26 -1.13
C LEU A 119 -0.03 -6.74 -1.29
N LEU A 120 0.74 -6.15 -2.22
CA LEU A 120 0.64 -4.73 -2.55
C LEU A 120 -0.73 -4.38 -3.11
N VAL A 121 -1.28 -5.18 -4.04
CA VAL A 121 -2.64 -5.01 -4.57
C VAL A 121 -3.69 -5.06 -3.46
N LEU A 122 -3.57 -6.03 -2.54
CA LEU A 122 -4.47 -6.13 -1.39
C LEU A 122 -4.39 -4.91 -0.48
N CYS A 123 -3.19 -4.37 -0.23
CA CYS A 123 -2.99 -3.16 0.55
C CYS A 123 -3.56 -1.92 -0.14
N MET A 124 -3.38 -1.79 -1.47
CA MET A 124 -4.02 -0.74 -2.27
C MET A 124 -5.55 -0.80 -2.15
N ALA A 125 -6.14 -1.98 -2.21
CA ALA A 125 -7.58 -2.17 -2.03
C ALA A 125 -8.03 -1.83 -0.60
N LEU A 126 -7.24 -2.18 0.42
CA LEU A 126 -7.51 -1.85 1.83
C LEU A 126 -7.59 -0.34 2.06
N VAL A 127 -6.57 0.42 1.62
CA VAL A 127 -6.53 1.88 1.84
C VAL A 127 -7.62 2.64 1.07
N CYS A 128 -8.20 2.02 0.03
CA CYS A 128 -9.31 2.59 -0.72
C CYS A 128 -10.70 2.29 -0.10
N LYS A 129 -10.79 1.44 0.93
CA LYS A 129 -12.06 1.16 1.61
C LYS A 129 -12.50 2.39 2.42
N GLN A 130 -13.78 2.74 2.30
CA GLN A 130 -14.36 3.84 3.06
C GLN A 130 -15.06 3.32 4.32
N PRO A 131 -15.03 4.07 5.43
CA PRO A 131 -15.82 3.74 6.62
C PRO A 131 -17.32 3.77 6.28
N VAL A 132 -18.08 2.84 6.87
CA VAL A 132 -19.53 2.75 6.69
C VAL A 132 -20.18 3.30 7.94
N GLY A 133 -20.85 4.45 7.83
CA GLY A 133 -21.49 5.09 8.99
C GLY A 133 -20.51 5.67 10.01
N GLY A 134 -19.26 5.96 9.61
CA GLY A 134 -18.22 6.47 10.50
C GLY A 134 -17.46 5.37 11.27
N GLU A 135 -17.90 4.11 11.16
CA GLU A 135 -17.23 2.97 11.77
C GLU A 135 -16.43 2.16 10.75
N LEU A 136 -15.35 1.55 11.24
CA LEU A 136 -14.56 0.59 10.49
C LEU A 136 -15.28 -0.77 10.48
N PRO A 137 -15.72 -1.28 9.30
CA PRO A 137 -16.38 -2.58 9.24
C PRO A 137 -15.48 -3.70 9.77
N SER A 138 -16.05 -4.68 10.46
CA SER A 138 -15.32 -5.86 10.97
C SER A 138 -14.51 -6.55 9.88
N SER A 139 -15.08 -6.68 8.67
CA SER A 139 -14.40 -7.22 7.48
C SER A 139 -13.13 -6.46 7.09
N THR A 140 -13.11 -5.14 7.29
CA THR A 140 -11.95 -4.31 6.97
C THR A 140 -10.87 -4.45 8.04
N ARG A 141 -11.27 -4.55 9.31
CA ARG A 141 -10.36 -4.84 10.42
C ARG A 141 -9.70 -6.21 10.27
N SER A 142 -10.48 -7.23 9.91
CA SER A 142 -9.95 -8.58 9.68
C SER A 142 -9.03 -8.62 8.47
N LEU A 143 -9.36 -7.91 7.38
CA LEU A 143 -8.47 -7.79 6.23
C LEU A 143 -7.15 -7.13 6.62
N TYR A 144 -7.19 -5.98 7.31
CA TYR A 144 -5.99 -5.32 7.83
C TYR A 144 -5.11 -6.27 8.65
N ALA A 145 -5.70 -6.99 9.61
CA ALA A 145 -4.97 -7.95 10.43
C ALA A 145 -4.33 -9.07 9.58
N SER A 146 -5.08 -9.61 8.61
CA SER A 146 -4.57 -10.63 7.68
C SER A 146 -3.40 -10.12 6.84
N LEU A 147 -3.51 -8.92 6.25
CA LEU A 147 -2.42 -8.34 5.44
C LEU A 147 -1.19 -8.03 6.27
N LYS A 148 -1.36 -7.56 7.51
CA LYS A 148 -0.26 -7.33 8.45
C LYS A 148 0.47 -8.63 8.79
N SER A 149 -0.28 -9.72 9.01
CA SER A 149 0.29 -11.05 9.25
C SER A 149 1.02 -11.61 8.01
N PHE A 150 0.47 -11.48 6.79
CA PHE A 150 1.19 -11.86 5.57
C PHE A 150 2.48 -11.06 5.39
N GLY A 151 2.46 -9.75 5.69
CA GLY A 151 3.65 -8.91 5.68
C GLY A 151 4.72 -9.40 6.67
N ALA A 152 4.33 -9.71 7.90
CA ALA A 152 5.23 -10.25 8.92
C ALA A 152 5.82 -11.61 8.54
N LEU A 153 5.04 -12.48 7.89
CA LEU A 153 5.53 -13.78 7.41
C LEU A 153 6.58 -13.60 6.31
N LEU A 154 6.31 -12.75 5.30
CA LEU A 154 7.30 -12.47 4.26
C LEU A 154 8.58 -11.85 4.84
N GLU A 155 8.45 -10.99 5.85
CA GLU A 155 9.59 -10.43 6.58
C GLU A 155 10.40 -11.51 7.32
N ALA A 156 9.73 -12.44 8.01
CA ALA A 156 10.38 -13.57 8.69
C ALA A 156 11.11 -14.50 7.71
N MET A 157 10.66 -14.56 6.45
CA MET A 157 11.32 -15.27 5.36
C MET A 157 12.47 -14.47 4.70
N GLY A 158 12.79 -13.27 5.22
CA GLY A 158 13.88 -12.43 4.74
C GLY A 158 13.53 -11.55 3.54
N VAL A 159 12.25 -11.42 3.18
CA VAL A 159 11.83 -10.60 2.02
C VAL A 159 11.85 -9.11 2.41
N ASN A 160 12.77 -8.34 1.80
CA ASN A 160 12.87 -6.90 1.96
C ASN A 160 13.00 -6.19 0.60
N THR A 161 11.93 -6.22 -0.20
CA THR A 161 11.87 -5.59 -1.53
C THR A 161 11.30 -4.17 -1.48
N LEU A 162 11.38 -3.42 -2.59
CA LEU A 162 10.76 -2.09 -2.69
C LEU A 162 9.23 -2.19 -2.48
N GLU A 163 8.61 -3.23 -3.01
CA GLU A 163 7.20 -3.57 -2.83
C GLU A 163 6.87 -3.79 -1.35
N MET A 164 7.72 -4.50 -0.62
CA MET A 164 7.51 -4.70 0.82
C MET A 164 7.57 -3.39 1.61
N LEU A 165 8.40 -2.43 1.20
CA LEU A 165 8.41 -1.10 1.81
C LEU A 165 7.13 -0.31 1.46
N GLN A 166 6.65 -0.43 0.23
CA GLN A 166 5.40 0.17 -0.23
C GLN A 166 4.18 -0.41 0.52
N ILE A 167 4.12 -1.73 0.69
CA ILE A 167 3.12 -2.45 1.50
C ILE A 167 3.11 -1.91 2.92
N ARG A 168 4.27 -1.91 3.59
CA ARG A 168 4.40 -1.45 4.98
C ARG A 168 4.00 0.02 5.14
N ALA A 169 4.31 0.87 4.16
CA ALA A 169 3.89 2.27 4.18
C ALA A 169 2.38 2.43 4.01
N LEU A 170 1.74 1.68 3.10
CA LEU A 170 0.28 1.72 2.94
C LEU A 170 -0.45 1.20 4.18
N LEU A 171 0.07 0.17 4.86
CA LEU A 171 -0.46 -0.29 6.15
C LEU A 171 -0.31 0.79 7.23
N THR A 172 0.83 1.47 7.28
CA THR A 172 1.07 2.59 8.22
C THR A 172 0.09 3.75 7.96
N VAL A 173 -0.15 4.09 6.70
CA VAL A 173 -1.15 5.08 6.30
C VAL A 173 -2.55 4.68 6.73
N PHE A 174 -2.92 3.40 6.58
CA PHE A 174 -4.19 2.88 7.06
C PHE A 174 -4.31 3.03 8.58
N GLU A 175 -3.26 2.70 9.33
CA GLU A 175 -3.23 2.82 10.79
C GLU A 175 -3.41 4.27 11.25
N ILE A 176 -2.68 5.21 10.62
CA ILE A 176 -2.82 6.65 10.85
C ILE A 176 -4.26 7.11 10.58
N GLY A 177 -4.81 6.76 9.40
CA GLY A 177 -6.14 7.20 8.99
C GLY A 177 -7.29 6.69 9.87
N HIS A 178 -7.02 5.66 10.68
CA HIS A 178 -7.99 5.09 11.63
C HIS A 178 -7.63 5.35 13.10
N GLY A 179 -6.66 6.22 13.37
CA GLY A 179 -6.28 6.63 14.73
C GLY A 179 -5.54 5.57 15.54
N LEU A 180 -4.94 4.57 14.89
CA LEU A 180 -4.19 3.49 15.53
C LEU A 180 -2.73 3.93 15.81
N TYR A 181 -2.54 5.08 16.45
CA TYR A 181 -1.24 5.75 16.54
C TYR A 181 -0.11 4.92 17.19
N PRO A 182 -0.31 4.21 18.32
CA PRO A 182 0.76 3.39 18.89
C PRO A 182 1.29 2.33 17.92
N VAL A 183 0.37 1.74 17.14
CA VAL A 183 0.70 0.74 16.12
C VAL A 183 1.40 1.40 14.94
N ALA A 184 0.90 2.55 14.49
CA ALA A 184 1.47 3.32 13.40
C ALA A 184 2.91 3.77 13.71
N CYS A 185 3.21 4.20 14.94
CA CYS A 185 4.57 4.57 15.35
C CYS A 185 5.55 3.39 15.18
N ILE A 186 5.17 2.19 15.65
CA ILE A 186 5.99 0.98 15.53
C ILE A 186 6.18 0.61 14.06
N SER A 187 5.09 0.59 13.28
CA SER A 187 5.13 0.25 11.87
C SER A 187 5.95 1.25 11.04
N ALA A 188 5.85 2.55 11.33
CA ALA A 188 6.63 3.59 10.68
C ALA A 188 8.13 3.46 10.99
N ALA A 189 8.50 3.25 12.26
CA ALA A 189 9.88 3.08 12.67
C ALA A 189 10.51 1.81 12.05
N ALA A 190 9.79 0.68 12.08
CA ALA A 190 10.24 -0.56 11.46
C ALA A 190 10.45 -0.40 9.95
N ASN A 191 9.52 0.29 9.26
CA ASN A 191 9.63 0.51 7.83
C ASN A 191 10.79 1.45 7.45
N ALA A 192 11.04 2.49 8.25
CA ALA A 192 12.20 3.36 8.07
C ALA A 192 13.51 2.57 8.20
N SER A 193 13.63 1.70 9.20
CA SER A 193 14.79 0.82 9.37
C SER A 193 14.94 -0.16 8.18
N ALA A 194 13.85 -0.77 7.73
CA ALA A 194 13.85 -1.67 6.58
C ALA A 194 14.25 -0.95 5.27
N ALA A 195 13.84 0.31 5.11
CA ALA A 195 14.21 1.17 3.98
C ALA A 195 15.70 1.51 3.95
N VAL A 196 16.28 1.82 5.11
CA VAL A 196 17.73 2.02 5.25
C VAL A 196 18.48 0.72 4.94
N ALA A 197 18.01 -0.42 5.44
CA ALA A 197 18.60 -1.72 5.12
C ALA A 197 18.51 -2.06 3.61
N LEU A 198 17.42 -1.66 2.94
CA LEU A 198 17.30 -1.80 1.49
C LEU A 198 18.17 -0.78 0.73
N GLY A 199 18.62 0.30 1.37
CA GLY A 199 19.47 1.33 0.80
C GLY A 199 18.74 2.36 -0.07
N ILE A 200 17.42 2.56 0.15
CA ILE A 200 16.65 3.56 -0.61
C ILE A 200 16.83 5.00 -0.11
N ASN A 201 17.50 5.18 1.03
CA ASN A 201 17.91 6.47 1.58
C ASN A 201 19.22 7.01 0.96
N ALA A 202 19.76 6.34 -0.06
CA ALA A 202 20.99 6.73 -0.73
C ALA A 202 20.81 7.96 -1.64
N THR A 203 21.93 8.54 -2.09
CA THR A 203 21.90 9.64 -3.07
C THR A 203 21.35 9.17 -4.41
N GLU A 204 20.88 10.12 -5.21
CA GLU A 204 20.31 9.89 -6.54
C GLU A 204 21.21 9.03 -7.44
N GLU A 205 22.51 9.32 -7.49
CA GLU A 205 23.49 8.59 -8.30
C GLU A 205 23.60 7.13 -7.87
N LYS A 206 23.59 6.89 -6.55
CA LYS A 206 23.66 5.53 -5.98
C LYS A 206 22.38 4.75 -6.22
N LEU A 207 21.22 5.42 -6.21
CA LEU A 207 19.94 4.78 -6.52
C LEU A 207 19.88 4.29 -7.96
N TYR A 208 20.40 5.06 -8.93
CA TYR A 208 20.44 4.63 -10.32
C TYR A 208 21.25 3.34 -10.52
N GLY A 209 22.43 3.25 -9.91
CA GLY A 209 23.25 2.04 -9.96
C GLY A 209 22.57 0.83 -9.29
N ARG A 210 21.88 1.06 -8.17
CA ARG A 210 21.22 -0.02 -7.40
C ARG A 210 19.99 -0.58 -8.08
N PHE A 211 19.14 0.29 -8.64
CA PHE A 211 17.86 -0.09 -9.22
C PHE A 211 17.89 -0.23 -10.75
N GLN A 212 19.08 -0.14 -11.35
CA GLN A 212 19.34 -0.45 -12.76
C GLN A 212 18.39 0.26 -13.73
N GLY A 213 18.01 1.51 -13.43
CA GLY A 213 17.14 2.29 -14.30
C GLY A 213 16.54 3.52 -13.62
N PRO A 214 16.30 4.60 -14.38
CA PRO A 214 15.86 5.87 -13.80
C PRO A 214 14.46 5.81 -13.20
N GLN A 215 13.56 5.05 -13.81
CA GLN A 215 12.18 4.92 -13.36
C GLN A 215 12.10 4.27 -11.96
N ARG A 216 12.85 3.18 -11.76
CA ARG A 216 12.84 2.42 -10.52
C ARG A 216 13.59 3.13 -9.40
N ALA A 217 14.65 3.86 -9.72
CA ALA A 217 15.34 4.73 -8.79
C ALA A 217 14.45 5.90 -8.31
N LYS A 218 13.67 6.50 -9.22
CA LYS A 218 12.66 7.50 -8.86
C LYS A 218 11.59 6.92 -7.94
N GLU A 219 11.04 5.75 -8.28
CA GLU A 219 10.05 5.04 -7.45
C GLU A 219 10.59 4.74 -6.04
N ALA A 220 11.85 4.34 -5.92
CA ALA A 220 12.51 4.12 -4.64
C ALA A 220 12.64 5.41 -3.82
N ARG A 221 12.97 6.53 -4.46
CA ARG A 221 13.03 7.85 -3.81
C ARG A 221 11.66 8.32 -3.34
N ASP A 222 10.64 8.17 -4.18
CA ASP A 222 9.26 8.53 -3.86
C ASP A 222 8.76 7.69 -2.67
N THR A 223 9.09 6.39 -2.66
CA THR A 223 8.85 5.49 -1.52
C THR A 223 9.56 5.95 -0.25
N TRP A 224 10.83 6.33 -0.32
CA TRP A 224 11.58 6.88 0.82
C TRP A 224 10.91 8.12 1.41
N HIS A 225 10.51 9.07 0.56
CA HIS A 225 9.81 10.27 1.02
C HIS A 225 8.47 9.95 1.69
N GLY A 226 7.71 9.01 1.15
CA GLY A 226 6.46 8.56 1.77
C GLY A 226 6.67 7.97 3.15
N ILE A 227 7.71 7.15 3.33
CA ILE A 227 8.06 6.53 4.63
C ILE A 227 8.47 7.59 5.66
N ILE A 228 9.30 8.55 5.27
CA ILE A 228 9.70 9.64 6.18
C ILE A 228 8.50 10.53 6.54
N THR A 229 7.59 10.75 5.60
CA THR A 229 6.39 11.56 5.84
C THR A 229 5.48 10.89 6.88
N THR A 230 5.20 9.59 6.75
CA THR A 230 4.39 8.87 7.73
C THR A 230 5.07 8.79 9.09
N GLN A 231 6.38 8.54 9.12
CA GLN A 231 7.15 8.52 10.36
C GLN A 231 7.08 9.86 11.11
N ARG A 232 7.30 10.98 10.42
CA ARG A 232 7.18 12.31 11.02
C ARG A 232 5.77 12.58 11.54
N TYR A 233 4.75 12.19 10.78
CA TYR A 233 3.36 12.34 11.20
C TYR A 233 3.08 11.58 12.51
N THR A 234 3.56 10.34 12.63
CA THR A 234 3.38 9.55 13.86
C THR A 234 4.09 10.14 15.08
N PHE A 235 5.25 10.79 14.89
CA PHE A 235 5.95 11.49 15.98
C PHE A 235 5.20 12.74 16.45
N LEU A 236 4.66 13.53 15.51
CA LEU A 236 3.86 14.71 15.84
C LEU A 236 2.63 14.36 16.69
N GLU A 237 1.91 13.31 16.31
CA GLU A 237 0.69 12.87 17.00
C GLU A 237 0.96 12.19 18.34
N SER A 238 2.14 11.58 18.52
CA SER A 238 2.53 10.93 19.78
C SER A 238 3.18 11.88 20.80
N GLY A 239 3.40 13.15 20.44
CA GLY A 239 4.07 14.13 21.29
C GLY A 239 5.54 13.79 21.60
N GLN A 240 6.12 12.82 20.88
CA GLN A 240 7.51 12.44 21.04
C GLN A 240 8.39 13.31 20.13
N ILE A 241 9.47 13.85 20.68
CA ILE A 241 10.49 14.55 19.87
C ILE A 241 11.05 13.51 18.88
N PRO A 242 11.07 13.80 17.57
CA PRO A 242 11.52 12.83 16.58
C PRO A 242 12.97 12.43 16.87
N TYR A 243 13.20 11.17 17.20
CA TYR A 243 14.53 10.59 17.08
C TYR A 243 14.82 10.48 15.58
N ILE A 244 15.57 11.44 15.07
CA ILE A 244 16.07 11.44 13.69
C ILE A 244 17.37 10.64 13.73
N PRO A 245 17.40 9.36 13.29
CA PRO A 245 18.66 8.67 13.15
C PRO A 245 19.57 9.46 12.17
N PRO A 246 20.89 9.53 12.43
CA PRO A 246 21.81 10.44 11.73
C PRO A 246 21.84 10.28 10.20
N TYR A 247 21.31 9.19 9.66
CA TYR A 247 21.22 8.90 8.22
C TYR A 247 20.11 9.68 7.47
N SER A 248 19.34 10.53 8.17
CA SER A 248 18.22 11.30 7.61
C SER A 248 18.63 12.60 6.91
N LEU A 249 19.90 12.98 6.99
CA LEU A 249 20.45 14.18 6.36
C LEU A 249 21.50 13.77 5.32
N PRO A 250 21.15 13.69 4.02
CA PRO A 250 22.16 13.68 2.98
C PRO A 250 22.75 15.10 2.88
N GLY A 251 23.99 15.29 3.33
CA GLY A 251 24.83 16.41 2.90
C GLY A 251 24.84 17.67 3.76
N ILE A 252 25.30 17.58 5.02
CA ILE A 252 26.13 18.68 5.55
C ILE A 252 27.57 18.22 5.34
N GLY A 253 28.22 18.80 4.33
CA GLY A 253 29.59 18.49 3.99
C GLY A 253 30.51 18.67 5.19
N ASP A 254 31.40 17.69 5.38
CA ASP A 254 32.58 17.84 6.21
C ASP A 254 33.32 19.10 5.77
N SER A 255 33.10 20.18 6.51
CA SER A 255 33.89 21.38 6.40
C SER A 255 35.30 21.00 6.83
N LYS A 256 36.20 21.04 5.86
CA LYS A 256 37.64 20.89 6.00
C LYS A 256 38.09 21.47 7.35
N LYS A 257 38.71 20.63 8.18
CA LYS A 257 39.58 21.10 9.27
C LYS A 257 40.67 21.95 8.63
N VAL A 258 40.54 23.27 8.75
CA VAL A 258 41.67 24.19 8.58
C VAL A 258 42.55 24.00 9.80
N SER A 259 43.69 23.37 9.57
CA SER A 259 44.82 23.38 10.48
C SER A 259 45.41 24.79 10.52
N VAL A 260 45.40 25.41 11.70
CA VAL A 260 46.32 26.48 12.10
C VAL A 260 47.05 25.98 13.34
#